data_AF-A0A940DP72-F1
#
_entry.id   AF-A0A940DP72-F1
#
_cell.length_a   1.000
_cell.length_b   1.000
_cell.length_c   1.000
_cell.angle_alpha   90.00
_cell.angle_beta   90.00
_cell.angle_gamma   90.00
#
_symmetry.space_group_name_H-M   'P 1'
#
loop_
_entity.id
_entity.type
_entity.pdbx_description
1 polymer ?
#
loop_
_entity_poly.entity_id
_entity_poly.type
_entity_poly.pdbx_seq_one_letter_code
_entity_poly.pdbx_strand_id
1 'polypeptide(L)'
;MNTTDNTRTYKYFAFISYSSLDIRWGKRLQKKLENYSMPAAMCRKHGWTRKPINPLFFAPSDIQPGGLSEELKARLRVSKNLIVIGTPASAKSKWVAAEITYFRSLGREKNIHVFIVEGEPHSGNPDTECFNSALDKLSIPEILGANIHAKNYRWGWVNREYAYVQLITKLLGVEVDDIWQRHKRWLKEKIILWTVGAMCVVAAIAGVWLMNQPIDIRVSLEETSVHNSYLPPMQDASVTFTFDNEIKTDTVSSFSDNVLFRNIPHHFLGKRVRAQVACRDFISIDTVFALTKDLALGLCRNPEIYGNISFRLWNPMSEKTVPGCKVEINGIETVSDENGRVTLFIPLESQRTRYSISAEIPLQDTTVHMPCGKNDVILACPEVK
;
A
#
# COMPACT_ATOMS: atom_id res chain seq x y z
N MET A 1 10.52 70.63 -5.19
CA MET A 1 10.52 70.20 -6.59
C MET A 1 10.47 68.67 -6.64
N ASN A 2 9.50 68.09 -7.36
CA ASN A 2 9.70 66.93 -8.24
C ASN A 2 8.44 66.71 -9.07
N THR A 3 8.47 67.36 -10.23
CA THR A 3 8.01 66.87 -11.55
C THR A 3 6.70 66.10 -11.59
N THR A 4 5.65 66.85 -11.91
CA THR A 4 4.53 66.44 -12.77
C THR A 4 5.06 65.75 -14.03
N ASP A 5 5.03 64.42 -14.06
CA ASP A 5 5.27 63.67 -15.29
C ASP A 5 3.94 63.60 -16.08
N ASN A 6 3.98 64.22 -17.25
CA ASN A 6 2.91 64.34 -18.23
C ASN A 6 2.31 62.95 -18.50
N THR A 7 1.02 62.74 -18.23
CA THR A 7 0.36 61.42 -18.33
C THR A 7 0.28 60.93 -19.78
N ARG A 8 1.37 60.36 -20.30
CA ARG A 8 1.35 59.52 -21.49
C ARG A 8 0.61 58.22 -21.16
N THR A 9 -0.60 58.08 -21.68
CA THR A 9 -1.40 56.86 -21.53
C THR A 9 -0.78 55.75 -22.37
N TYR A 10 -0.09 54.81 -21.73
CA TYR A 10 0.45 53.62 -22.40
C TYR A 10 -0.66 52.58 -22.62
N LYS A 11 -0.69 51.96 -23.80
CA LYS A 11 -1.65 50.89 -24.12
C LYS A 11 -1.34 49.58 -23.38
N TYR A 12 -0.04 49.28 -23.23
CA TYR A 12 0.43 48.09 -22.53
C TYR A 12 1.24 48.50 -21.30
N PHE A 13 1.04 47.76 -20.20
CA PHE A 13 1.82 47.95 -19.00
C PHE A 13 3.27 47.54 -19.19
N ALA A 14 3.52 46.45 -19.92
CA ALA A 14 4.87 46.08 -20.32
C ALA A 14 4.89 45.27 -21.63
N PHE A 15 6.04 45.32 -22.29
CA PHE A 15 6.41 44.47 -23.42
C PHE A 15 7.31 43.35 -22.92
N ILE A 16 7.05 42.09 -23.30
CA ILE A 16 7.91 40.95 -22.97
C ILE A 16 8.79 40.61 -24.16
N SER A 17 10.10 40.85 -24.01
CA SER A 17 11.18 40.51 -24.93
C SER A 17 11.80 39.17 -24.53
N TYR A 18 11.92 38.25 -25.50
CA TYR A 18 12.43 36.89 -25.26
C TYR A 18 13.04 36.30 -26.54
N SER A 19 13.95 35.34 -26.40
CA SER A 19 14.41 34.51 -27.52
C SER A 19 13.35 33.48 -27.90
N SER A 20 13.27 33.06 -29.16
CA SER A 20 12.31 32.03 -29.61
C SER A 20 12.41 30.72 -28.80
N LEU A 21 13.60 30.38 -28.30
CA LEU A 21 13.85 29.24 -27.42
C LEU A 21 13.17 29.36 -26.03
N ASP A 22 12.83 30.58 -25.60
CA ASP A 22 12.26 30.90 -24.28
C ASP A 22 10.74 31.08 -24.30
N ILE A 23 10.05 30.76 -25.40
CA ILE A 23 8.63 31.05 -25.59
C ILE A 23 7.74 30.48 -24.48
N ARG A 24 8.08 29.29 -23.97
CA ARG A 24 7.34 28.63 -22.88
C ARG A 24 7.43 29.44 -21.58
N TRP A 25 8.61 29.97 -21.27
CA TRP A 25 8.83 30.81 -20.10
C TRP A 25 8.14 32.16 -20.24
N GLY A 26 8.21 32.75 -21.43
CA GLY A 26 7.53 34.01 -21.73
C GLY A 26 6.02 33.93 -21.58
N LYS A 27 5.36 32.91 -22.16
CA LYS A 27 3.92 32.71 -21.99
C LYS A 27 3.54 32.45 -20.53
N ARG A 28 4.35 31.68 -19.80
CA ARG A 28 4.14 31.41 -18.37
C ARG A 28 4.22 32.71 -17.56
N LEU A 29 5.22 33.55 -17.83
CA LEU A 29 5.41 34.83 -17.17
C LEU A 29 4.25 35.78 -17.46
N GLN A 30 3.86 35.93 -18.73
CA GLN A 30 2.73 36.76 -19.14
C GLN A 30 1.45 36.36 -18.39
N LYS A 31 1.07 35.08 -18.47
CA LYS A 31 -0.15 34.56 -17.83
C LYS A 31 -0.13 34.80 -16.32
N LYS A 32 1.04 34.66 -15.68
CA LYS A 32 1.17 34.85 -14.24
C LYS A 32 1.03 36.32 -13.84
N LEU A 33 1.67 37.24 -14.57
CA LEU A 33 1.61 38.66 -14.30
C LEU A 33 0.21 39.26 -14.58
N GLU A 34 -0.43 38.88 -15.69
CA GLU A 34 -1.78 39.37 -16.04
C GLU A 34 -2.86 38.88 -15.07
N ASN A 35 -2.68 37.69 -14.49
CA ASN A 35 -3.62 37.12 -13.52
C ASN A 35 -3.30 37.46 -12.07
N TYR A 36 -2.19 38.15 -11.82
CA TYR A 36 -1.82 38.52 -10.47
C TYR A 36 -2.79 39.57 -9.90
N SER A 37 -3.47 39.20 -8.81
CA SER A 37 -4.45 40.06 -8.15
C SER A 37 -3.81 40.76 -6.94
N MET A 38 -3.69 42.09 -7.03
CA MET A 38 -3.12 42.90 -5.97
C MET A 38 -4.05 42.96 -4.75
N PRO A 39 -3.53 42.95 -3.51
CA PRO A 39 -4.34 43.09 -2.30
C PRO A 39 -5.17 44.38 -2.30
N ALA A 40 -6.42 44.32 -1.85
CA ALA A 40 -7.34 45.46 -1.87
C ALA A 40 -6.79 46.67 -1.09
N ALA A 41 -6.02 46.45 -0.02
CA ALA A 41 -5.34 47.51 0.72
C ALA A 41 -4.33 48.28 -0.13
N MET A 42 -3.54 47.57 -0.96
CA MET A 42 -2.57 48.19 -1.87
C MET A 42 -3.26 48.91 -3.02
N CYS A 43 -4.32 48.32 -3.58
CA CYS A 43 -5.15 48.97 -4.59
C CYS A 43 -5.71 50.30 -4.08
N ARG A 44 -6.24 50.35 -2.84
CA ARG A 44 -6.75 51.59 -2.23
C ARG A 44 -5.64 52.61 -1.97
N LYS A 45 -4.48 52.19 -1.46
CA LYS A 45 -3.35 53.06 -1.16
C LYS A 45 -2.79 53.76 -2.40
N HIS A 46 -2.72 53.06 -3.53
CA HIS A 46 -2.09 53.54 -4.76
C HIS A 46 -3.08 53.91 -5.89
N GLY A 47 -4.38 53.77 -5.65
CA GLY A 47 -5.41 54.02 -6.68
C GLY A 47 -5.39 53.03 -7.85
N TRP A 48 -4.96 51.78 -7.61
CA TRP A 48 -4.83 50.76 -8.66
C TRP A 48 -6.08 49.90 -8.81
N THR A 49 -6.26 49.36 -10.02
CA THR A 49 -7.19 48.25 -10.24
C THR A 49 -6.69 46.97 -9.54
N ARG A 50 -7.53 45.93 -9.46
CA ARG A 50 -7.11 44.64 -8.88
C ARG A 50 -6.02 43.94 -9.67
N LYS A 51 -5.88 44.23 -10.97
CA LYS A 51 -4.87 43.66 -11.87
C LYS A 51 -4.07 44.78 -12.56
N PRO A 52 -3.19 45.49 -11.85
CA PRO A 52 -2.57 46.71 -12.37
C PRO A 52 -1.57 46.48 -13.52
N ILE A 53 -1.09 45.25 -13.70
CA ILE A 53 -0.07 44.89 -14.71
C ILE A 53 -0.72 44.47 -16.05
N ASN A 54 -2.04 44.36 -16.12
CA ASN A 54 -2.77 43.99 -17.33
C ASN A 54 -3.10 45.26 -18.17
N PRO A 55 -2.82 45.31 -19.49
CA PRO A 55 -2.34 44.23 -20.36
C PRO A 55 -0.84 44.22 -20.63
N LEU A 56 -0.29 43.02 -20.87
CA LEU A 56 1.07 42.82 -21.34
C LEU A 56 1.07 42.51 -22.84
N PHE A 57 2.05 43.05 -23.56
CA PHE A 57 2.30 42.66 -24.95
C PHE A 57 3.36 41.57 -25.01
N PHE A 58 3.01 40.44 -25.64
CA PHE A 58 3.92 39.32 -25.85
C PHE A 58 4.41 39.35 -27.30
N ALA A 59 5.71 39.56 -27.49
CA ALA A 59 6.29 39.69 -28.83
C ALA A 59 6.08 38.40 -29.66
N PRO A 60 5.78 38.48 -30.97
CA PRO A 60 5.88 37.32 -31.86
C PRO A 60 7.35 36.88 -31.98
N SER A 61 7.62 35.58 -31.93
CA SER A 61 8.97 35.02 -32.13
C SER A 61 9.39 34.91 -33.59
N ASP A 62 8.41 34.93 -34.50
CA ASP A 62 8.60 34.60 -35.92
C ASP A 62 8.68 35.90 -36.73
N ILE A 63 9.86 36.53 -36.75
CA ILE A 63 10.11 37.75 -37.52
C ILE A 63 11.10 37.42 -38.63
N GLN A 64 10.80 37.88 -39.84
CA GLN A 64 11.65 37.73 -41.02
C GLN A 64 13.03 38.41 -40.81
N PRO A 65 14.11 37.90 -41.42
CA PRO A 65 15.42 38.53 -41.35
C PRO A 65 15.38 39.93 -41.99
N GLY A 66 15.52 41.00 -41.18
CA GLY A 66 15.47 42.38 -41.70
C GLY A 66 15.47 43.53 -40.67
N GLY A 67 15.63 43.26 -39.37
CA GLY A 67 15.53 44.28 -38.30
C GLY A 67 14.11 44.47 -37.77
N LEU A 68 13.96 45.28 -36.72
CA LEU A 68 12.67 45.44 -36.04
C LEU A 68 11.62 45.97 -37.03
N SER A 69 10.52 45.24 -37.19
CA SER A 69 9.37 45.72 -37.96
C SER A 69 8.84 47.02 -37.35
N GLU A 70 8.33 47.93 -38.18
CA GLU A 70 7.71 49.16 -37.67
C GLU A 70 6.52 48.86 -36.74
N GLU A 71 5.86 47.71 -36.91
CA GLU A 71 4.84 47.23 -36.00
C GLU A 71 5.39 46.99 -34.58
N LEU A 72 6.52 46.28 -34.44
CA LEU A 72 7.13 46.02 -33.14
C LEU A 72 7.63 47.30 -32.47
N LYS A 73 8.21 48.22 -33.26
CA LYS A 73 8.58 49.55 -32.76
C LYS A 73 7.36 50.31 -32.25
N ALA A 74 6.23 50.27 -32.98
CA ALA A 74 4.99 50.88 -32.53
C ALA A 74 4.49 50.27 -31.21
N ARG A 75 4.59 48.94 -31.02
CA ARG A 75 4.26 48.26 -29.76
C ARG A 75 5.18 48.67 -28.61
N LEU A 76 6.48 48.79 -28.86
CA LEU A 76 7.45 49.28 -27.86
C LEU A 76 7.19 50.75 -27.47
N ARG A 77 6.80 51.62 -28.43
CA ARG A 77 6.41 53.01 -28.15
C ARG A 77 5.22 53.08 -27.17
N VAL A 78 4.22 52.23 -27.35
CA VAL A 78 2.98 52.22 -26.53
C VAL A 78 3.05 51.33 -25.27
N SER A 79 4.21 50.76 -24.95
CA SER A 79 4.41 49.92 -23.75
C SER A 79 5.17 50.69 -22.67
N LYS A 80 4.70 50.69 -21.41
CA LYS A 80 5.33 51.47 -20.31
C LYS A 80 6.69 50.92 -19.87
N ASN A 81 6.79 49.60 -19.74
CA ASN A 81 8.00 48.89 -19.30
C ASN A 81 8.46 47.86 -20.34
N LEU A 82 9.72 47.44 -20.27
CA LEU A 82 10.28 46.33 -21.03
C LEU A 82 10.72 45.23 -20.05
N ILE A 83 10.18 44.03 -20.21
CA ILE A 83 10.57 42.84 -19.44
C ILE A 83 11.39 41.95 -20.37
N VAL A 84 12.66 41.72 -20.05
CA VAL A 84 13.55 40.84 -20.80
C VAL A 84 13.67 39.51 -20.06
N ILE A 85 13.45 38.40 -20.75
CA ILE A 85 13.74 37.07 -20.19
C ILE A 85 15.26 36.84 -20.27
N GLY A 86 15.89 36.68 -19.11
CA GLY A 86 17.34 36.43 -19.00
C GLY A 86 17.63 34.94 -19.13
N THR A 87 18.25 34.58 -20.25
CA THR A 87 18.78 33.24 -20.58
C THR A 87 20.00 33.40 -21.50
N PRO A 88 20.86 32.38 -21.63
CA PRO A 88 21.93 32.38 -22.63
C PRO A 88 21.44 32.56 -24.07
N ALA A 89 20.25 32.05 -24.39
CA ALA A 89 19.62 32.25 -25.68
C ALA A 89 19.22 33.71 -25.93
N SER A 90 18.68 34.38 -24.92
CA SER A 90 18.29 35.80 -25.00
C SER A 90 19.51 36.73 -24.99
N ALA A 91 20.59 36.36 -24.30
CA ALA A 91 21.86 37.07 -24.32
C ALA A 91 22.49 37.12 -25.72
N LYS A 92 22.43 36.01 -26.47
CA LYS A 92 22.96 35.88 -27.85
C LYS A 92 22.01 36.43 -28.92
N SER A 93 20.76 36.76 -28.58
CA SER A 93 19.74 37.17 -29.55
C SER A 93 19.95 38.60 -30.04
N LYS A 94 20.16 38.75 -31.36
CA LYS A 94 20.20 40.07 -32.04
C LYS A 94 18.86 40.80 -31.97
N TRP A 95 17.75 40.05 -31.90
CA TRP A 95 16.42 40.61 -31.79
C TRP A 95 16.18 41.27 -30.44
N VAL A 96 16.49 40.55 -29.35
CA VAL A 96 16.43 41.08 -27.99
C VAL A 96 17.33 42.31 -27.85
N ALA A 97 18.55 42.26 -28.42
CA ALA A 97 19.46 43.42 -28.44
C ALA A 97 18.84 44.64 -29.12
N ALA A 98 18.18 44.46 -30.28
CA ALA A 98 17.54 45.54 -31.02
C ALA A 98 16.32 46.11 -30.29
N GLU A 99 15.51 45.28 -29.64
CA GLU A 99 14.36 45.71 -28.82
C GLU A 99 14.82 46.54 -27.61
N ILE A 100 15.87 46.07 -26.91
CA ILE A 100 16.49 46.80 -25.79
C ILE A 100 17.03 48.14 -26.28
N THR A 101 17.81 48.15 -27.36
CA THR A 101 18.42 49.37 -27.91
C THR A 101 17.36 50.38 -28.35
N TYR A 102 16.28 49.92 -28.97
CA TYR A 102 15.17 50.77 -29.37
C TYR A 102 14.40 51.31 -28.16
N PHE A 103 14.11 50.48 -27.15
CA PHE A 103 13.43 50.95 -25.95
C PHE A 103 14.25 51.99 -25.17
N ARG A 104 15.58 51.84 -25.18
CA ARG A 104 16.52 52.84 -24.64
C ARG A 104 16.49 54.16 -25.41
N SER A 105 16.42 54.15 -26.74
CA SER A 105 16.35 55.38 -27.53
C SER A 105 15.09 56.20 -27.25
N LEU A 106 14.06 55.59 -26.66
CA LEU A 106 12.85 56.25 -26.15
C LEU A 106 13.03 56.90 -24.76
N GLY A 107 14.24 56.88 -24.19
CA GLY A 107 14.59 57.50 -22.91
C GLY A 107 14.07 56.77 -21.67
N ARG A 108 13.71 55.48 -21.80
CA ARG A 108 13.04 54.69 -20.74
C ARG A 108 13.88 53.56 -20.20
N GLU A 109 15.18 53.77 -20.15
CA GLU A 109 16.17 52.78 -19.72
C GLU A 109 15.94 52.29 -18.28
N LYS A 110 15.41 53.14 -17.39
CA LYS A 110 15.02 52.79 -16.01
C LYS A 110 13.83 51.82 -15.91
N ASN A 111 13.05 51.67 -16.99
CA ASN A 111 11.87 50.81 -17.05
C ASN A 111 12.18 49.46 -17.75
N ILE A 112 13.46 49.08 -17.81
CA ILE A 112 13.90 47.79 -18.32
C ILE A 112 14.12 46.87 -17.10
N HIS A 113 13.43 45.73 -17.09
CA HIS A 113 13.48 44.75 -16.02
C HIS A 113 13.88 43.39 -16.58
N VAL A 114 14.83 42.71 -15.94
CA VAL A 114 15.27 41.38 -16.38
C VAL A 114 14.68 40.30 -15.47
N PHE A 115 14.09 39.27 -16.05
CA PHE A 115 13.60 38.08 -15.34
C PHE A 115 14.52 36.90 -15.68
N ILE A 116 15.45 36.59 -14.77
CA ILE A 116 16.50 35.58 -14.99
C ILE A 116 15.89 34.19 -14.76
N VAL A 117 15.87 33.41 -15.83
CA VAL A 117 15.34 32.04 -15.87
C VAL A 117 16.46 31.02 -15.88
N GLU A 118 17.55 31.30 -16.60
CA GLU A 118 18.69 30.42 -16.76
C GLU A 118 19.95 31.25 -16.97
N GLY A 119 21.11 30.71 -16.60
CA GLY A 119 22.38 31.41 -16.68
C GLY A 119 22.65 32.33 -15.48
N GLU A 120 23.80 33.00 -15.54
CA GLU A 120 24.31 33.89 -14.52
C GLU A 120 24.54 35.27 -15.14
N PRO A 121 24.15 36.37 -14.46
CA PRO A 121 24.39 37.71 -14.96
C PRO A 121 25.88 38.04 -14.87
N HIS A 122 26.44 38.65 -15.91
CA HIS A 122 27.86 39.04 -15.96
C HIS A 122 28.82 37.86 -15.71
N SER A 123 28.48 36.67 -16.22
CA SER A 123 29.27 35.46 -16.01
C SER A 123 30.64 35.51 -16.69
N GLY A 124 30.82 36.41 -17.66
CA GLY A 124 32.02 36.51 -18.50
C GLY A 124 32.17 35.36 -19.51
N ASN A 125 31.30 34.35 -19.46
CA ASN A 125 31.26 33.23 -20.40
C ASN A 125 29.99 33.33 -21.26
N PRO A 126 30.11 33.45 -22.59
CA PRO A 126 28.95 33.55 -23.50
C PRO A 126 27.92 32.42 -23.35
N ASP A 127 28.32 31.23 -22.89
CA ASP A 127 27.42 30.08 -22.74
C ASP A 127 26.58 30.09 -21.47
N THR A 128 27.04 30.79 -20.43
CA THR A 128 26.30 30.92 -19.15
C THR A 128 25.75 32.32 -18.94
N GLU A 129 26.17 33.31 -19.73
CA GLU A 129 25.73 34.69 -19.62
C GLU A 129 24.24 34.82 -19.91
N CYS A 130 23.49 35.46 -19.01
CA CYS A 130 22.05 35.67 -19.18
C CYS A 130 21.67 37.09 -19.60
N PHE A 131 22.61 38.04 -19.55
CA PHE A 131 22.40 39.42 -19.96
C PHE A 131 22.86 39.65 -21.39
N ASN A 132 22.02 40.34 -22.16
CA ASN A 132 22.36 40.77 -23.50
C ASN A 132 23.34 41.97 -23.42
N SER A 133 24.33 42.03 -24.30
CA SER A 133 25.32 43.12 -24.33
C SER A 133 24.72 44.53 -24.51
N ALA A 134 23.48 44.63 -25.01
CA ALA A 134 22.73 45.88 -25.05
C ALA A 134 22.39 46.44 -23.64
N LEU A 135 22.49 45.62 -22.59
CA LEU A 135 22.26 45.96 -21.18
C LEU A 135 23.53 46.42 -20.45
N ASP A 136 24.72 46.00 -20.87
CA ASP A 136 25.99 46.29 -20.16
C ASP A 136 26.29 47.79 -20.05
N LYS A 137 25.83 48.58 -21.02
CA LYS A 137 26.00 50.05 -21.05
C LYS A 137 25.08 50.80 -20.07
N LEU A 138 24.30 50.09 -19.26
CA LEU A 138 23.16 50.65 -18.54
C LEU A 138 23.41 50.66 -17.03
N SER A 139 24.57 50.16 -16.57
CA SER A 139 24.93 50.05 -15.14
C SER A 139 23.75 49.56 -14.30
N ILE A 140 23.01 48.58 -14.84
CA ILE A 140 21.85 47.99 -14.18
C ILE A 140 22.39 47.35 -12.91
N PRO A 141 22.10 47.87 -11.70
CA PRO A 141 22.53 47.19 -10.50
C PRO A 141 21.98 45.76 -10.55
N GLU A 142 22.82 44.79 -10.20
CA GLU A 142 22.53 43.34 -10.13
C GLU A 142 21.15 43.04 -9.47
N ILE A 143 20.75 43.95 -8.57
CA ILE A 143 19.47 44.05 -7.86
C ILE A 143 18.24 44.14 -8.80
N LEU A 144 18.35 44.54 -10.07
CA LEU A 144 17.23 44.67 -11.01
C LEU A 144 16.80 43.35 -11.67
N GLY A 145 17.64 42.31 -11.65
CA GLY A 145 17.26 40.95 -12.07
C GLY A 145 16.33 40.27 -11.06
N ALA A 146 15.22 39.69 -11.51
CA ALA A 146 14.43 38.75 -10.71
C ALA A 146 14.86 37.32 -11.06
N ASN A 147 15.69 36.71 -10.20
CA ASN A 147 16.30 35.40 -10.46
C ASN A 147 15.53 34.24 -9.80
N ILE A 148 15.02 33.31 -10.62
CA ILE A 148 14.27 32.14 -10.11
C ILE A 148 15.14 31.12 -9.38
N HIS A 149 16.46 31.13 -9.63
CA HIS A 149 17.45 30.24 -9.03
C HIS A 149 18.17 30.86 -7.82
N ALA A 150 17.78 32.07 -7.39
CA ALA A 150 18.30 32.66 -6.17
C ALA A 150 18.13 31.70 -4.98
N LYS A 151 19.18 31.46 -4.20
CA LYS A 151 19.18 30.51 -3.07
C LYS A 151 18.64 31.14 -1.77
N ASN A 152 17.58 31.94 -1.87
CA ASN A 152 17.00 32.67 -0.73
C ASN A 152 16.22 31.73 0.22
N TYR A 153 15.60 30.68 -0.32
CA TYR A 153 14.80 29.70 0.39
C TYR A 153 15.25 28.27 0.08
N ARG A 154 15.01 27.36 1.03
CA ARG A 154 15.32 25.92 0.93
C ARG A 154 14.66 25.24 -0.27
N TRP A 155 13.45 25.68 -0.63
CA TRP A 155 12.64 25.05 -1.67
C TRP A 155 12.69 25.87 -2.96
N GLY A 156 13.20 25.27 -4.05
CA GLY A 156 13.38 25.98 -5.33
C GLY A 156 12.08 26.57 -5.92
N TRP A 157 10.93 25.94 -5.67
CA TRP A 157 9.64 26.48 -6.10
C TRP A 157 9.27 27.77 -5.36
N VAL A 158 9.71 27.95 -4.11
CA VAL A 158 9.52 29.20 -3.34
C VAL A 158 10.41 30.32 -3.89
N ASN A 159 11.65 30.01 -4.28
CA ASN A 159 12.55 30.98 -4.92
C ASN A 159 11.97 31.49 -6.24
N ARG A 160 11.34 30.60 -7.01
CA ARG A 160 10.60 30.98 -8.22
C ARG A 160 9.45 31.93 -7.90
N GLU A 161 8.60 31.63 -6.90
CA GLU A 161 7.53 32.54 -6.47
C GLU A 161 8.07 33.89 -5.99
N TYR A 162 9.17 33.89 -5.25
CA TYR A 162 9.84 35.10 -4.78
C TYR A 162 10.32 35.97 -5.94
N ALA A 163 10.95 35.39 -6.96
CA ALA A 163 11.39 36.11 -8.16
C ALA A 163 10.21 36.78 -8.89
N TYR A 164 9.06 36.11 -9.00
CA TYR A 164 7.87 36.74 -9.59
C TYR A 164 7.38 37.94 -8.77
N VAL A 165 7.36 37.83 -7.43
CA VAL A 165 6.99 38.95 -6.55
C VAL A 165 8.01 40.08 -6.67
N GLN A 166 9.30 39.77 -6.75
CA GLN A 166 10.35 40.76 -6.95
C GLN A 166 10.21 41.50 -8.30
N LEU A 167 9.79 40.81 -9.36
CA LEU A 167 9.49 41.46 -10.64
C LEU A 167 8.25 42.36 -10.55
N ILE A 168 7.16 41.87 -9.92
CA ILE A 168 5.90 42.62 -9.75
C ILE A 168 6.13 43.90 -8.95
N THR A 169 6.87 43.81 -7.85
CA THR A 169 7.17 44.93 -6.94
C THR A 169 8.01 45.99 -7.65
N LYS A 170 9.03 45.58 -8.41
CA LYS A 170 9.83 46.49 -9.26
C LYS A 170 9.00 47.18 -10.34
N LEU A 171 8.15 46.43 -11.04
CA LEU A 171 7.26 46.97 -12.09
C LEU A 171 6.27 48.00 -11.55
N LEU A 172 5.83 47.85 -10.30
CA LEU A 172 4.87 48.74 -9.64
C LEU A 172 5.52 49.83 -8.78
N GLY A 173 6.83 49.75 -8.54
CA GLY A 173 7.57 50.69 -7.68
C GLY A 173 7.20 50.57 -6.19
N VAL A 174 7.06 49.34 -5.69
CA VAL A 174 6.70 49.04 -4.29
C VAL A 174 7.80 48.20 -3.63
N GLU A 175 7.89 48.25 -2.31
CA GLU A 175 8.75 47.37 -1.52
C GLU A 175 8.36 45.89 -1.67
N VAL A 176 9.37 45.01 -1.68
CA VAL A 176 9.18 43.57 -1.89
C VAL A 176 8.42 42.93 -0.74
N ASP A 177 8.71 43.35 0.49
CA ASP A 177 8.18 42.73 1.71
C ASP A 177 6.68 42.91 1.87
N ASP A 178 6.14 44.07 1.47
CA ASP A 178 4.69 44.37 1.49
C ASP A 178 3.86 43.30 0.77
N ILE A 179 4.38 42.80 -0.34
CA ILE A 179 3.70 41.80 -1.18
C ILE A 179 4.12 40.38 -0.75
N TRP A 180 5.41 40.17 -0.46
CA TRP A 180 5.94 38.85 -0.17
C TRP A 180 5.41 38.26 1.14
N GLN A 181 5.32 39.06 2.22
CA GLN A 181 4.82 38.55 3.50
C GLN A 181 3.41 37.99 3.40
N ARG A 182 2.55 38.63 2.59
CA ARG A 182 1.18 38.16 2.36
C ARG A 182 1.16 36.90 1.50
N HIS A 183 1.94 36.86 0.43
CA HIS A 183 2.04 35.67 -0.42
C HIS A 183 2.56 34.46 0.36
N LYS A 184 3.54 34.67 1.24
CA LYS A 184 4.09 33.63 2.14
C LYS A 184 3.04 33.06 3.09
N ARG A 185 2.12 33.87 3.64
CA ARG A 185 1.01 33.38 4.49
C ARG A 185 0.09 32.45 3.70
N TRP A 186 -0.32 32.87 2.50
CA TRP A 186 -1.15 32.06 1.62
C TRP A 186 -0.49 30.73 1.22
N LEU A 187 0.81 30.74 0.94
CA LEU A 187 1.57 29.50 0.67
C LEU A 187 1.61 28.58 1.89
N LYS A 188 1.85 29.13 3.09
CA LYS A 188 1.87 28.34 4.34
C LYS A 188 0.52 27.69 4.63
N GLU A 189 -0.57 28.45 4.54
CA GLU A 189 -1.94 27.94 4.75
C GLU A 189 -2.24 26.77 3.81
N LYS A 190 -1.88 26.89 2.54
CA LYS A 190 -2.01 25.81 1.57
C LYS A 190 -1.17 24.60 1.97
N ILE A 191 0.13 24.78 2.21
CA ILE A 191 1.01 23.65 2.58
C ILE A 191 0.45 22.91 3.79
N ILE A 192 0.04 23.65 4.84
CA ILE A 192 -0.54 23.06 6.05
C ILE A 192 -1.78 22.22 5.68
N LEU A 193 -2.72 22.77 4.91
CA LEU A 193 -3.92 22.06 4.47
C LEU A 193 -3.58 20.77 3.69
N TRP A 194 -2.66 20.83 2.72
CA TRP A 194 -2.23 19.67 1.95
C TRP A 194 -1.54 18.62 2.82
N THR A 195 -0.68 19.04 3.77
CA THR A 195 0.03 18.13 4.66
C THR A 195 -0.90 17.42 5.64
N VAL A 196 -1.89 18.13 6.20
CA VAL A 196 -2.91 17.53 7.07
C VAL A 196 -3.76 16.55 6.29
N GLY A 197 -4.21 16.92 5.09
CA GLY A 197 -4.96 16.03 4.21
C GLY A 197 -4.21 14.76 3.87
N ALA A 198 -2.93 14.86 3.50
CA ALA A 198 -2.08 13.70 3.22
C ALA A 198 -1.91 12.80 4.45
N MET A 199 -1.73 13.38 5.64
CA MET A 199 -1.59 12.62 6.88
C MET A 199 -2.86 11.83 7.23
N CYS A 200 -4.05 12.41 7.05
CA CYS A 200 -5.32 11.71 7.27
C CYS A 200 -5.48 10.50 6.34
N VAL A 201 -5.09 10.63 5.06
CA VAL A 201 -5.14 9.52 4.10
C VAL A 201 -4.20 8.39 4.51
N VAL A 202 -2.96 8.71 4.90
CA VAL A 202 -2.00 7.72 5.37
C VAL A 202 -2.51 7.00 6.64
N ALA A 203 -3.09 7.74 7.59
CA ALA A 203 -3.67 7.16 8.79
C ALA A 203 -4.84 6.21 8.48
N ALA A 204 -5.71 6.56 7.53
CA ALA A 204 -6.80 5.68 7.11
C ALA A 204 -6.30 4.38 6.47
N ILE A 205 -5.31 4.47 5.57
CA ILE A 205 -4.69 3.30 4.94
C ILE A 205 -4.03 2.41 6.00
N ALA A 206 -3.28 2.99 6.93
CA ALA A 206 -2.65 2.25 8.02
C ALA A 206 -3.70 1.56 8.92
N GLY A 207 -4.81 2.23 9.21
CA GLY A 207 -5.92 1.65 9.97
C GLY A 207 -6.53 0.43 9.28
N VAL A 208 -6.84 0.53 7.98
CA VAL A 208 -7.36 -0.59 7.19
C VAL A 208 -6.37 -1.75 7.14
N TRP A 209 -5.07 -1.47 6.96
CA TRP A 209 -4.04 -2.50 6.92
C TRP A 209 -3.91 -3.25 8.25
N LEU A 210 -3.92 -2.53 9.39
CA LEU A 210 -3.87 -3.13 10.73
C LEU A 210 -5.10 -4.01 11.02
N MET A 211 -6.29 -3.58 10.60
CA MET A 211 -7.52 -4.36 10.80
C MET A 211 -7.61 -5.62 9.93
N ASN A 212 -6.86 -5.68 8.83
CA ASN A 212 -6.90 -6.79 7.88
C ASN A 212 -5.63 -7.67 7.93
N GLN A 213 -4.82 -7.56 8.98
CA GLN A 213 -3.69 -8.46 9.16
C GLN A 213 -4.18 -9.89 9.39
N PRO A 214 -3.56 -10.89 8.77
CA PRO A 214 -3.94 -12.27 9.00
C PRO A 214 -3.62 -12.70 10.44
N ILE A 215 -4.41 -13.63 10.95
CA ILE A 215 -4.26 -14.23 12.27
C ILE A 215 -3.87 -15.71 12.14
N ASP A 216 -3.21 -16.21 13.16
CA ASP A 216 -2.94 -17.63 13.30
C ASP A 216 -3.95 -18.22 14.31
N ILE A 217 -4.44 -19.41 14.00
CA ILE A 217 -5.43 -20.12 14.81
C ILE A 217 -4.77 -21.36 15.40
N ARG A 218 -4.85 -21.48 16.72
CA ARG A 218 -4.37 -22.63 17.47
C ARG A 218 -5.54 -23.57 17.76
N VAL A 219 -5.39 -24.82 17.36
CA VAL A 219 -6.33 -25.89 17.70
C VAL A 219 -5.63 -26.92 18.59
N SER A 220 -6.18 -27.15 19.78
CA SER A 220 -5.85 -28.27 20.63
C SER A 220 -6.91 -29.37 20.49
N LEU A 221 -6.46 -30.61 20.57
CA LEU A 221 -7.35 -31.77 20.67
C LEU A 221 -7.35 -32.26 22.11
N GLU A 222 -8.51 -32.67 22.62
CA GLU A 222 -8.64 -33.18 23.97
C GLU A 222 -9.39 -34.52 23.96
N GLU A 223 -8.97 -35.47 24.78
CA GLU A 223 -9.70 -36.73 24.94
C GLU A 223 -10.87 -36.52 25.90
N THR A 224 -12.10 -36.61 25.39
CA THR A 224 -13.34 -36.42 26.16
C THR A 224 -13.89 -37.74 26.72
N SER A 225 -13.46 -38.88 26.16
CA SER A 225 -13.80 -40.22 26.62
C SER A 225 -12.97 -40.65 27.83
N VAL A 226 -13.37 -41.74 28.49
CA VAL A 226 -12.57 -42.33 29.58
C VAL A 226 -11.20 -42.77 29.05
N HIS A 227 -10.14 -42.24 29.65
CA HIS A 227 -8.78 -42.56 29.26
C HIS A 227 -8.44 -44.00 29.63
N ASN A 228 -7.99 -44.78 28.65
CA ASN A 228 -7.53 -46.15 28.84
C ASN A 228 -6.08 -46.30 28.36
N SER A 229 -5.17 -46.53 29.30
CA SER A 229 -3.72 -46.65 29.04
C SER A 229 -3.31 -47.97 28.36
N TYR A 230 -4.21 -48.95 28.26
CA TYR A 230 -3.95 -50.22 27.56
C TYR A 230 -4.21 -50.15 26.05
N LEU A 231 -4.75 -49.02 25.58
CA LEU A 231 -5.02 -48.75 24.17
C LEU A 231 -3.93 -47.84 23.58
N PRO A 232 -3.69 -47.90 22.26
CA PRO A 232 -2.71 -47.02 21.64
C PRO A 232 -3.10 -45.54 21.84
N PRO A 233 -2.10 -44.65 22.03
CA PRO A 233 -2.35 -43.21 22.05
C PRO A 233 -2.82 -42.74 20.67
N MET A 234 -3.47 -41.57 20.63
CA MET A 234 -3.83 -40.92 19.37
C MET A 234 -2.58 -40.76 18.50
N GLN A 235 -2.70 -41.06 17.22
CA GLN A 235 -1.66 -40.88 16.21
C GLN A 235 -2.31 -40.28 14.96
N ASP A 236 -1.61 -39.33 14.34
CA ASP A 236 -1.91 -38.75 13.03
C ASP A 236 -3.38 -38.33 12.85
N ALA A 237 -3.93 -37.60 13.81
CA ALA A 237 -5.24 -37.00 13.67
C ALA A 237 -5.18 -35.87 12.64
N SER A 238 -6.02 -35.91 11.61
CA SER A 238 -6.14 -34.84 10.62
C SER A 238 -7.25 -33.88 11.00
N VAL A 239 -6.91 -32.60 11.10
CA VAL A 239 -7.83 -31.50 11.36
C VAL A 239 -7.99 -30.72 10.06
N THR A 240 -9.22 -30.58 9.59
CA THR A 240 -9.56 -29.90 8.34
C THR A 240 -10.55 -28.78 8.59
N PHE A 241 -10.20 -27.57 8.19
CA PHE A 241 -11.10 -26.42 8.15
C PHE A 241 -11.54 -26.13 6.72
N THR A 242 -12.83 -25.88 6.55
CA THR A 242 -13.40 -25.39 5.29
C THR A 242 -13.83 -23.94 5.46
N PHE A 243 -13.09 -23.04 4.82
CA PHE A 243 -13.42 -21.64 4.61
C PHE A 243 -14.12 -21.46 3.24
N ASP A 244 -14.76 -20.31 3.00
CA ASP A 244 -15.63 -20.07 1.82
C ASP A 244 -15.05 -20.59 0.49
N ASN A 245 -13.77 -20.36 0.23
CA ASN A 245 -13.07 -20.79 -1.00
C ASN A 245 -11.76 -21.56 -0.73
N GLU A 246 -11.48 -21.93 0.52
CA GLU A 246 -10.19 -22.54 0.89
C GLU A 246 -10.41 -23.67 1.89
N ILE A 247 -9.75 -24.80 1.66
CA ILE A 247 -9.72 -25.91 2.61
C ILE A 247 -8.29 -25.98 3.14
N LYS A 248 -8.14 -25.93 4.47
CA LYS A 248 -6.86 -26.10 5.14
C LYS A 248 -6.90 -27.36 5.98
N THR A 249 -5.97 -28.26 5.73
CA THR A 249 -5.81 -29.50 6.49
C THR A 249 -4.42 -29.55 7.07
N ASP A 250 -4.33 -29.97 8.33
CA ASP A 250 -3.06 -30.20 9.01
C ASP A 250 -3.21 -31.41 9.95
N THR A 251 -2.10 -32.03 10.33
CA THR A 251 -2.06 -33.29 11.07
C THR A 251 -1.33 -33.13 12.39
N VAL A 252 -1.86 -33.80 13.43
CA VAL A 252 -1.29 -33.77 14.77
C VAL A 252 -1.06 -35.17 15.29
N SER A 253 0.14 -35.39 15.85
CA SER A 253 0.58 -36.71 16.27
C SER A 253 0.21 -37.05 17.72
N SER A 254 -0.04 -36.07 18.58
CA SER A 254 -0.39 -36.29 19.99
C SER A 254 -1.37 -35.25 20.54
N PHE A 255 -2.04 -35.56 21.66
CA PHE A 255 -2.91 -34.59 22.35
C PHE A 255 -2.15 -33.41 22.99
N SER A 256 -0.84 -33.55 23.22
CA SER A 256 0.00 -32.45 23.71
C SER A 256 0.41 -31.45 22.62
N ASP A 257 0.27 -31.84 21.36
CA ASP A 257 0.61 -31.00 20.23
C ASP A 257 -0.57 -30.10 19.85
N ASN A 258 -0.25 -28.94 19.28
CA ASN A 258 -1.26 -28.01 18.78
C ASN A 258 -1.12 -27.88 17.28
N VAL A 259 -2.26 -27.83 16.59
CA VAL A 259 -2.31 -27.48 15.17
C VAL A 259 -2.33 -25.97 15.04
N LEU A 260 -1.48 -25.42 14.16
CA LEU A 260 -1.38 -23.99 13.92
C LEU A 260 -1.76 -23.65 12.49
N PHE A 261 -3.00 -23.23 12.29
CA PHE A 261 -3.46 -22.74 10.99
C PHE A 261 -3.00 -21.29 10.80
N ARG A 262 -1.96 -21.13 9.99
CA ARG A 262 -1.38 -19.81 9.70
C ARG A 262 -2.14 -19.07 8.62
N ASN A 263 -2.01 -17.74 8.67
CA ASN A 263 -2.47 -16.84 7.62
C ASN A 263 -3.99 -16.93 7.37
N ILE A 264 -4.80 -16.94 8.43
CA ILE A 264 -6.25 -16.88 8.33
C ILE A 264 -6.68 -15.42 8.28
N PRO A 265 -7.50 -14.99 7.29
CA PRO A 265 -7.95 -13.60 7.25
C PRO A 265 -8.74 -13.22 8.52
N HIS A 266 -8.42 -12.07 9.12
CA HIS A 266 -9.02 -11.63 10.39
C HIS A 266 -10.56 -11.56 10.34
N HIS A 267 -11.14 -11.29 9.17
CA HIS A 267 -12.59 -11.21 8.99
C HIS A 267 -13.34 -12.55 9.20
N PHE A 268 -12.63 -13.68 9.29
CA PHE A 268 -13.23 -14.96 9.67
C PHE A 268 -13.40 -15.13 11.18
N LEU A 269 -12.74 -14.31 12.01
CA LEU A 269 -12.89 -14.37 13.46
C LEU A 269 -14.34 -14.05 13.85
N GLY A 270 -14.97 -14.94 14.61
CA GLY A 270 -16.39 -14.88 14.98
C GLY A 270 -17.37 -15.37 13.90
N LYS A 271 -16.92 -15.66 12.67
CA LYS A 271 -17.76 -16.30 11.65
C LYS A 271 -17.88 -17.81 11.90
N ARG A 272 -18.98 -18.39 11.44
CA ARG A 272 -19.20 -19.83 11.50
C ARG A 272 -18.38 -20.55 10.43
N VAL A 273 -17.52 -21.47 10.84
CA VAL A 273 -16.63 -22.26 9.96
C VAL A 273 -16.84 -23.74 10.24
N ARG A 274 -16.80 -24.58 9.19
CA ARG A 274 -16.87 -26.04 9.32
C ARG A 274 -15.49 -26.59 9.66
N ALA A 275 -15.44 -27.45 10.66
CA ALA A 275 -14.25 -28.21 11.04
C ALA A 275 -14.56 -29.70 11.00
N GLN A 276 -13.63 -30.46 10.43
CA GLN A 276 -13.65 -31.90 10.40
C GLN A 276 -12.40 -32.44 11.08
N VAL A 277 -12.55 -33.43 11.95
CA VAL A 277 -11.43 -34.12 12.57
C VAL A 277 -11.57 -35.60 12.30
N ALA A 278 -10.53 -36.21 11.73
CA ALA A 278 -10.50 -37.64 11.45
C ALA A 278 -9.25 -38.26 12.05
N CYS A 279 -9.44 -39.34 12.82
CA CYS A 279 -8.37 -40.13 13.41
C CYS A 279 -8.81 -41.59 13.42
N ARG A 280 -7.85 -42.52 13.32
CA ARG A 280 -8.13 -43.96 13.12
C ARG A 280 -8.91 -44.59 14.28
N ASP A 281 -8.53 -44.27 15.51
CA ASP A 281 -9.06 -44.93 16.73
C ASP A 281 -10.17 -44.11 17.42
N PHE A 282 -10.56 -42.99 16.83
CA PHE A 282 -11.52 -42.04 17.39
C PHE A 282 -12.70 -41.82 16.45
N ILE A 283 -13.83 -41.38 16.99
CA ILE A 283 -15.01 -41.01 16.23
C ILE A 283 -14.70 -39.73 15.46
N SER A 284 -15.00 -39.71 14.15
CA SER A 284 -14.81 -38.53 13.33
C SER A 284 -15.78 -37.41 13.73
N ILE A 285 -15.27 -36.19 13.79
CA ILE A 285 -16.05 -34.99 14.11
C ILE A 285 -16.30 -34.23 12.82
N ASP A 286 -17.53 -33.75 12.63
CA ASP A 286 -17.91 -32.81 11.58
C ASP A 286 -18.86 -31.77 12.17
N THR A 287 -18.35 -30.57 12.43
CA THR A 287 -19.03 -29.54 13.24
C THR A 287 -18.85 -28.14 12.68
N VAL A 288 -19.74 -27.22 13.06
CA VAL A 288 -19.71 -25.81 12.65
C VAL A 288 -19.81 -24.89 13.87
N PHE A 289 -18.77 -24.10 14.12
CA PHE A 289 -18.67 -23.19 15.26
C PHE A 289 -18.13 -21.82 14.85
N ALA A 290 -18.29 -20.84 15.75
CA ALA A 290 -17.72 -19.50 15.56
C ALA A 290 -16.21 -19.53 15.79
N LEU A 291 -15.44 -19.09 14.79
CA LEU A 291 -13.99 -19.20 14.81
C LEU A 291 -13.35 -18.28 15.85
N THR A 292 -12.54 -18.84 16.73
CA THR A 292 -11.75 -18.13 17.75
C THR A 292 -10.25 -18.32 17.49
N LYS A 293 -9.39 -17.54 18.16
CA LYS A 293 -7.92 -17.69 18.03
C LYS A 293 -7.42 -19.00 18.62
N ASP A 294 -8.01 -19.37 19.76
CA ASP A 294 -7.72 -20.62 20.46
C ASP A 294 -9.00 -21.45 20.46
N LEU A 295 -8.87 -22.71 20.06
CA LEU A 295 -9.97 -23.64 19.93
C LEU A 295 -9.55 -24.99 20.53
N ALA A 296 -10.42 -25.57 21.35
CA ALA A 296 -10.29 -26.94 21.83
C ALA A 296 -11.37 -27.80 21.20
N LEU A 297 -10.99 -28.93 20.58
CA LEU A 297 -11.91 -29.92 20.02
C LEU A 297 -11.80 -31.22 20.82
N GLY A 298 -12.90 -31.61 21.44
CA GLY A 298 -13.00 -32.86 22.19
C GLY A 298 -13.22 -34.05 21.27
N LEU A 299 -12.31 -35.03 21.30
CA LEU A 299 -12.41 -36.31 20.61
C LEU A 299 -12.89 -37.41 21.56
N CYS A 300 -13.69 -38.33 21.02
CA CYS A 300 -14.15 -39.52 21.73
C CYS A 300 -13.59 -40.76 21.04
N ARG A 301 -12.99 -41.68 21.81
CA ARG A 301 -12.55 -42.97 21.26
C ARG A 301 -13.73 -43.73 20.65
N ASN A 302 -13.50 -44.42 19.55
CA ASN A 302 -14.50 -45.32 18.99
C ASN A 302 -14.47 -46.65 19.76
N PRO A 303 -15.51 -46.98 20.56
CA PRO A 303 -15.50 -48.16 21.40
C PRO A 303 -15.59 -49.47 20.60
N GLU A 304 -16.00 -49.42 19.32
CA GLU A 304 -16.18 -50.62 18.50
C GLU A 304 -14.86 -51.24 18.06
N ILE A 305 -13.80 -50.44 17.86
CA ILE A 305 -12.53 -50.88 17.27
C ILE A 305 -11.82 -51.91 18.16
N TYR A 306 -11.73 -51.63 19.45
CA TYR A 306 -11.07 -52.49 20.44
C TYR A 306 -12.05 -53.22 21.37
N GLY A 307 -13.34 -52.91 21.28
CA GLY A 307 -14.39 -53.53 22.08
C GLY A 307 -15.10 -54.68 21.39
N ASN A 308 -15.26 -54.64 20.06
CA ASN A 308 -16.02 -55.65 19.34
C ASN A 308 -15.13 -56.83 18.92
N ILE A 309 -15.02 -57.82 19.79
CA ILE A 309 -14.27 -59.05 19.51
C ILE A 309 -15.17 -59.96 18.68
N SER A 310 -14.69 -60.34 17.49
CA SER A 310 -15.40 -61.25 16.61
C SER A 310 -14.41 -62.13 15.84
N PHE A 311 -14.44 -63.42 16.11
CA PHE A 311 -13.66 -64.43 15.37
C PHE A 311 -14.47 -65.72 15.19
N ARG A 312 -14.03 -66.59 14.28
CA ARG A 312 -14.65 -67.92 14.09
C ARG A 312 -13.77 -69.02 14.67
N LEU A 313 -14.38 -70.00 15.31
CA LEU A 313 -13.72 -71.23 15.73
C LEU A 313 -13.76 -72.23 14.58
N TRP A 314 -12.59 -72.68 14.16
CA TRP A 314 -12.44 -73.66 13.10
C TRP A 314 -11.63 -74.85 13.57
N ASN A 315 -12.11 -76.05 13.27
CA ASN A 315 -11.33 -77.26 13.48
C ASN A 315 -10.65 -77.65 12.16
N PRO A 316 -9.31 -77.58 12.09
CA PRO A 316 -8.56 -77.84 10.85
C PRO A 316 -8.61 -79.33 10.43
N MET A 317 -8.89 -80.27 11.34
CA MET A 317 -8.92 -81.70 11.01
C MET A 317 -10.29 -82.16 10.51
N SER A 318 -11.37 -81.56 10.99
CA SER A 318 -12.73 -81.91 10.54
C SER A 318 -13.27 -80.97 9.46
N GLU A 319 -12.51 -79.94 9.07
CA GLU A 319 -12.88 -78.88 8.12
C GLU A 319 -14.27 -78.27 8.42
N LYS A 320 -14.61 -78.12 9.71
CA LYS A 320 -15.91 -77.64 10.17
C LYS A 320 -15.75 -76.58 11.24
N THR A 321 -16.75 -75.70 11.32
CA THR A 321 -16.91 -74.74 12.41
C THR A 321 -17.29 -75.47 13.70
N VAL A 322 -16.96 -74.88 14.84
CA VAL A 322 -17.28 -75.44 16.16
C VAL A 322 -18.42 -74.63 16.80
N PRO A 323 -19.69 -75.02 16.59
CA PRO A 323 -20.84 -74.33 17.19
C PRO A 323 -21.05 -74.74 18.66
N GLY A 324 -21.61 -73.83 19.47
CA GLY A 324 -22.00 -74.10 20.85
C GLY A 324 -20.85 -74.28 21.85
N CYS A 325 -19.62 -73.93 21.49
CA CYS A 325 -18.45 -74.02 22.35
C CYS A 325 -18.42 -72.83 23.33
N LYS A 326 -18.23 -73.10 24.63
CA LYS A 326 -18.00 -72.02 25.59
C LYS A 326 -16.57 -71.52 25.50
N VAL A 327 -16.45 -70.21 25.36
CA VAL A 327 -15.19 -69.50 25.25
C VAL A 327 -15.18 -68.41 26.31
N GLU A 328 -14.07 -68.31 27.02
CA GLU A 328 -13.81 -67.27 27.99
C GLU A 328 -12.77 -66.31 27.41
N ILE A 329 -13.11 -65.03 27.37
CA ILE A 329 -12.24 -63.96 26.87
C ILE A 329 -11.95 -63.03 28.03
N ASN A 330 -10.73 -63.07 28.55
CA ASN A 330 -10.25 -62.23 29.65
C ASN A 330 -11.22 -62.22 30.88
N GLY A 331 -11.75 -63.38 31.24
CA GLY A 331 -12.69 -63.56 32.37
C GLY A 331 -14.17 -63.44 32.04
N ILE A 332 -14.54 -63.17 30.79
CA ILE A 332 -15.95 -63.05 30.36
C ILE A 332 -16.32 -64.26 29.50
N GLU A 333 -17.32 -65.02 29.94
CA GLU A 333 -17.82 -66.18 29.22
C GLU A 333 -18.75 -65.77 28.06
N THR A 334 -18.58 -66.40 26.91
CA THR A 334 -19.41 -66.28 25.71
C THR A 334 -19.52 -67.64 25.02
N VAL A 335 -20.50 -67.81 24.13
CA VAL A 335 -20.76 -69.08 23.44
C VAL A 335 -20.73 -68.85 21.94
N SER A 336 -20.12 -69.77 21.19
CA SER A 336 -20.11 -69.70 19.73
C SER A 336 -21.50 -69.99 19.13
N ASP A 337 -21.87 -69.22 18.10
CA ASP A 337 -23.14 -69.37 17.38
C ASP A 337 -23.18 -70.63 16.50
N GLU A 338 -24.28 -70.87 15.80
CA GLU A 338 -24.45 -72.01 14.88
C GLU A 338 -23.41 -72.06 13.75
N ASN A 339 -22.79 -70.92 13.43
CA ASN A 339 -21.71 -70.80 12.44
C ASN A 339 -20.32 -70.85 13.08
N GLY A 340 -20.22 -71.16 14.39
CA GLY A 340 -18.99 -71.19 15.17
C GLY A 340 -18.35 -69.81 15.38
N ARG A 341 -19.08 -68.71 15.20
CA ARG A 341 -18.61 -67.35 15.45
C ARG A 341 -18.82 -66.99 16.92
N VAL A 342 -17.79 -66.43 17.52
CA VAL A 342 -17.80 -65.89 18.87
C VAL A 342 -17.83 -64.38 18.78
N THR A 343 -18.82 -63.75 19.40
CA THR A 343 -18.92 -62.28 19.50
C THR A 343 -18.98 -61.85 20.95
N LEU A 344 -18.25 -60.80 21.29
CA LEU A 344 -18.26 -60.20 22.63
C LEU A 344 -17.96 -58.70 22.50
N PHE A 345 -18.71 -57.86 23.23
CA PHE A 345 -18.43 -56.44 23.32
C PHE A 345 -17.86 -56.10 24.70
N ILE A 346 -16.64 -55.54 24.73
CA ILE A 346 -15.96 -55.12 25.96
C ILE A 346 -16.11 -53.60 26.15
N PRO A 347 -16.57 -53.12 27.32
CA PRO A 347 -16.65 -51.69 27.64
C PRO A 347 -15.30 -50.99 27.59
N LEU A 348 -15.26 -49.72 27.15
CA LEU A 348 -14.04 -48.94 26.86
C LEU A 348 -12.96 -49.00 27.95
N GLU A 349 -13.36 -48.96 29.23
CA GLU A 349 -12.44 -48.97 30.38
C GLU A 349 -11.65 -50.28 30.52
N SER A 350 -12.25 -51.39 30.07
CA SER A 350 -11.68 -52.74 30.15
C SER A 350 -11.05 -53.19 28.84
N GLN A 351 -11.06 -52.35 27.81
CA GLN A 351 -10.52 -52.71 26.50
C GLN A 351 -8.99 -52.82 26.52
N ARG A 352 -8.46 -53.72 25.68
CA ARG A 352 -7.03 -53.97 25.52
C ARG A 352 -6.71 -54.23 24.04
N THR A 353 -5.46 -54.03 23.66
CA THR A 353 -4.96 -54.39 22.31
C THR A 353 -4.80 -55.91 22.12
N ARG A 354 -4.74 -56.66 23.23
CA ARG A 354 -4.60 -58.12 23.26
C ARG A 354 -5.47 -58.70 24.35
N TYR A 355 -6.21 -59.77 24.02
CA TYR A 355 -7.03 -60.52 24.97
C TYR A 355 -6.57 -61.97 25.04
N SER A 356 -6.52 -62.53 26.25
CA SER A 356 -6.29 -63.96 26.47
C SER A 356 -7.60 -64.72 26.33
N ILE A 357 -7.56 -65.87 25.65
CA ILE A 357 -8.72 -66.70 25.37
C ILE A 357 -8.49 -68.13 25.87
N SER A 358 -9.49 -68.64 26.58
CA SER A 358 -9.65 -70.04 26.98
C SER A 358 -10.95 -70.58 26.40
N ALA A 359 -10.99 -71.86 26.05
CA ALA A 359 -12.21 -72.53 25.64
C ALA A 359 -12.28 -73.92 26.26
N GLU A 360 -13.46 -74.54 26.23
CA GLU A 360 -13.64 -75.94 26.66
C GLU A 360 -12.77 -76.93 25.84
N ILE A 361 -12.31 -76.51 24.65
CA ILE A 361 -11.47 -77.29 23.74
C ILE A 361 -10.07 -76.62 23.66
N PRO A 362 -8.96 -77.37 23.60
CA PRO A 362 -7.63 -76.77 23.50
C PRO A 362 -7.51 -75.93 22.22
N LEU A 363 -7.18 -74.66 22.38
CA LEU A 363 -6.96 -73.73 21.27
C LEU A 363 -5.48 -73.71 20.89
N GLN A 364 -5.21 -73.60 19.59
CA GLN A 364 -3.85 -73.44 19.07
C GLN A 364 -3.30 -72.04 19.40
N ASP A 365 -4.14 -71.02 19.28
CA ASP A 365 -3.83 -69.63 19.64
C ASP A 365 -4.64 -69.25 20.89
N THR A 366 -3.94 -68.83 21.94
CA THR A 366 -4.54 -68.41 23.23
C THR A 366 -4.66 -66.89 23.36
N THR A 367 -4.33 -66.15 22.29
CA THR A 367 -4.34 -64.68 22.27
C THR A 367 -4.98 -64.13 21.01
N VAL A 368 -5.91 -63.18 21.17
CA VAL A 368 -6.47 -62.39 20.07
C VAL A 368 -5.92 -60.98 20.09
N HIS A 369 -5.52 -60.52 18.91
CA HIS A 369 -5.05 -59.16 18.67
C HIS A 369 -6.18 -58.31 18.09
N MET A 370 -6.36 -57.10 18.63
CA MET A 370 -7.34 -56.14 18.12
C MET A 370 -6.69 -55.10 17.20
N PRO A 371 -7.40 -54.57 16.20
CA PRO A 371 -8.80 -54.88 15.84
C PRO A 371 -8.94 -56.20 15.07
N CYS A 372 -10.02 -56.95 15.33
CA CYS A 372 -10.31 -58.19 14.61
C CYS A 372 -10.67 -57.92 13.14
N GLY A 373 -10.11 -58.72 12.23
CA GLY A 373 -10.53 -58.79 10.84
C GLY A 373 -11.86 -59.54 10.65
N LYS A 374 -12.55 -59.26 9.54
CA LYS A 374 -13.85 -59.90 9.20
C LYS A 374 -13.77 -61.44 9.05
N ASN A 375 -12.56 -61.94 8.85
CA ASN A 375 -12.26 -63.35 8.60
C ASN A 375 -11.26 -63.91 9.62
N ASP A 376 -11.16 -63.32 10.80
CA ASP A 376 -10.29 -63.85 11.85
C ASP A 376 -10.82 -65.22 12.32
N VAL A 377 -9.92 -66.19 12.36
CA VAL A 377 -10.20 -67.56 12.73
C VAL A 377 -9.21 -67.99 13.80
N ILE A 378 -9.72 -68.63 14.85
CA ILE A 378 -8.90 -69.31 15.84
C ILE A 378 -9.06 -70.81 15.63
N LEU A 379 -7.92 -71.51 15.57
CA LEU A 379 -7.89 -72.94 15.37
C LEU A 379 -8.06 -73.67 16.70
N ALA A 380 -8.99 -74.62 16.74
CA ALA A 380 -9.15 -75.55 17.85
C ALA A 380 -8.35 -76.83 17.56
N CYS A 381 -7.46 -77.23 18.46
CA CYS A 381 -6.78 -78.53 18.41
C CYS A 381 -7.71 -79.62 18.96
N PRO A 382 -7.68 -80.85 18.42
CA PRO A 382 -8.39 -81.96 19.03
C PRO A 382 -7.69 -82.43 20.31
N GLU A 383 -8.47 -82.94 21.27
CA GLU A 383 -7.94 -83.81 22.32
C GLU A 383 -7.24 -85.00 21.66
N VAL A 384 -5.96 -85.22 21.98
CA VAL A 384 -5.30 -86.50 21.77
C VAL A 384 -5.99 -87.49 22.72
N LYS A 385 -6.87 -88.33 22.19
CA LYS A 385 -7.40 -89.48 22.93
C LYS A 385 -6.30 -90.48 23.26
#